data_AF-A0A955H3A5-F1
#
_entry.id   AF-A0A955H3A5-F1
#
_cell.length_a   1.000
_cell.length_b   1.000
_cell.length_c   1.000
_cell.angle_alpha   90.00
_cell.angle_beta   90.00
_cell.angle_gamma   90.00
#
_symmetry.space_group_name_H-M   'P 1'
#
loop_
_entity.id
_entity.type
_entity.pdbx_description
1 polymer ?
#
loop_
_entity_poly.entity_id
_entity_poly.type
_entity_poly.pdbx_seq_one_letter_code
_entity_poly.pdbx_strand_id
1 'polypeptide(L)' 'MSMTKMEDIRKKSDAELTDMVTKARQAIREERFKDQFSRKAGVIRGAKTEIARTLTELSARRRNPQTK' A
#
# COMPACT_ATOMS: atom_id res chain seq x y z
N MET A 1 -10.03 3.26 9.84
CA MET A 1 -8.64 3.42 9.36
C MET A 1 -8.68 4.24 8.09
N SER A 2 -8.07 5.42 8.10
CA SER A 2 -8.03 6.31 6.93
C SER A 2 -7.08 5.72 5.89
N MET A 3 -7.54 5.53 4.64
CA MET A 3 -6.71 5.08 3.53
C MET A 3 -5.74 6.20 3.11
N THR A 4 -4.44 5.89 3.01
CA THR A 4 -3.42 6.84 2.55
C THR A 4 -3.81 7.44 1.20
N LYS A 5 -3.87 8.77 1.12
CA LYS A 5 -4.25 9.49 -0.10
C LYS A 5 -3.10 9.49 -1.10
N MET A 6 -3.40 9.61 -2.39
CA MET A 6 -2.36 9.66 -3.43
C MET A 6 -1.40 10.85 -3.26
N GLU A 7 -1.88 11.97 -2.73
CA GLU A 7 -1.06 13.16 -2.45
C GLU A 7 0.05 12.86 -1.44
N ASP A 8 -0.24 12.04 -0.42
CA ASP A 8 0.74 11.65 0.59
C ASP A 8 1.75 10.64 0.03
N ILE A 9 1.28 9.72 -0.82
CA ILE A 9 2.12 8.73 -1.51
C ILE A 9 3.14 9.44 -2.42
N ARG A 10 2.72 10.45 -3.18
CA ARG A 10 3.62 11.22 -4.07
C ARG A 10 4.74 11.95 -3.33
N LYS A 11 4.55 12.28 -2.05
CA LYS A 11 5.57 12.97 -1.23
C LYS A 11 6.69 12.05 -0.77
N LYS A 12 6.45 10.74 -0.74
CA LYS A 12 7.40 9.74 -0.24
C LYS A 12 8.52 9.42 -1.22
N SER A 13 9.66 9.01 -0.66
CA SER A 13 10.79 8.45 -1.39
C SER A 13 10.49 7.03 -1.91
N ASP A 14 11.23 6.56 -2.90
CA ASP A 14 11.07 5.21 -3.44
C ASP A 14 11.27 4.12 -2.37
N ALA A 15 12.23 4.32 -1.46
CA ALA A 15 12.47 3.42 -0.33
C ALA A 15 11.25 3.34 0.61
N GLU A 16 10.66 4.48 0.97
CA GLU A 16 9.44 4.52 1.78
C GLU A 16 8.25 3.85 1.07
N LEU A 17 8.13 4.05 -0.25
CA LEU A 17 7.08 3.42 -1.05
C LEU A 17 7.25 1.89 -1.08
N THR A 18 8.47 1.38 -1.21
CA THR A 18 8.73 -0.06 -1.13
C THR A 18 8.40 -0.63 0.24
N ASP A 19 8.74 0.09 1.31
CA ASP A 19 8.40 -0.32 2.68
C ASP A 19 6.89 -0.33 2.92
N MET A 20 6.16 0.66 2.38
CA MET A 20 4.70 0.69 2.46
C MET A 20 4.07 -0.54 1.80
N VAL A 21 4.54 -0.94 0.62
CA VAL A 21 4.04 -2.16 -0.06
C VAL A 21 4.30 -3.40 0.82
N THR A 22 5.49 -3.51 1.40
CA THR A 22 5.85 -4.64 2.26
C THR A 22 4.95 -4.73 3.49
N LYS A 23 4.76 -3.60 4.21
CA LYS A 23 3.89 -3.51 5.38
C LYS A 23 2.43 -3.82 5.04
N ALA A 24 1.91 -3.29 3.94
CA ALA A 24 0.53 -3.55 3.52
C ALA A 24 0.32 -5.02 3.11
N ARG A 25 1.31 -5.66 2.46
CA ARG A 25 1.25 -7.11 2.17
C ARG A 25 1.26 -7.94 3.44
N GLN A 26 2.07 -7.55 4.42
CA GLN A 26 2.12 -8.22 5.72
C GLN A 26 0.79 -8.08 6.47
N ALA A 27 0.15 -6.91 6.45
CA ALA A 27 -1.18 -6.71 7.03
C ALA A 27 -2.24 -7.62 6.38
N ILE A 28 -2.21 -7.80 5.05
CA ILE A 28 -3.09 -8.77 4.36
C ILE A 28 -2.82 -10.18 4.86
N ARG A 29 -1.54 -10.56 5.03
CA ARG A 29 -1.14 -11.88 5.49
C ARG A 29 -1.70 -12.13 6.89
N GLU A 30 -1.36 -11.26 7.84
CA GLU A 30 -1.82 -11.34 9.23
C GLU A 30 -3.35 -11.43 9.32
N GLU A 31 -4.06 -10.58 8.57
CA GLU A 31 -5.53 -10.58 8.57
C GLU A 31 -6.13 -11.86 7.99
N ARG A 32 -5.46 -12.49 7.01
CA ARG A 32 -5.91 -13.76 6.42
C ARG A 32 -5.70 -14.95 7.36
N PHE A 33 -4.67 -14.92 8.19
CA PHE A 33 -4.37 -16.00 9.14
C PHE A 33 -5.11 -15.88 10.47
N LYS A 34 -5.88 -14.81 10.69
CA LYS A 34 -6.82 -14.73 11.81
C LYS A 34 -7.96 -15.74 11.66
N ASP A 35 -8.56 -16.10 12.80
CA ASP A 35 -9.81 -16.88 12.82
C ASP A 35 -10.93 -16.15 12.06
N GLN A 36 -11.95 -16.91 11.65
CA GLN A 36 -13.02 -16.42 10.78
C GLN A 36 -13.80 -15.23 11.37
N PHE A 37 -13.96 -15.17 12.68
CA PHE A 37 -14.74 -14.13 13.36
C PHE A 37 -13.91 -12.87 13.63
N SER A 38 -12.59 -13.02 13.80
CA SER A 38 -11.66 -11.89 14.00
C SER A 38 -11.21 -11.21 12.71
N ARG A 39 -11.41 -11.84 11.55
CA ARG A 39 -11.01 -11.30 10.24
C ARG A 39 -11.85 -10.09 9.83
N LYS A 40 -11.18 -8.98 9.55
CA LYS A 40 -11.80 -7.72 9.11
C LYS A 40 -11.57 -7.50 7.61
N ALA A 41 -12.61 -7.72 6.81
CA ALA A 41 -12.56 -7.49 5.36
C ALA A 41 -12.15 -6.04 4.99
N GLY A 42 -12.52 -5.06 5.81
CA GLY A 42 -12.13 -3.66 5.63
C GLY A 42 -10.61 -3.42 5.69
N VAL A 43 -9.89 -4.17 6.54
CA VAL A 43 -8.42 -4.10 6.64
C VAL A 43 -7.79 -4.65 5.37
N ILE A 44 -8.25 -5.81 4.89
CA ILE A 44 -7.77 -6.41 3.65
C ILE A 44 -8.01 -5.47 2.46
N ARG A 45 -9.22 -4.88 2.37
CA ARG A 45 -9.56 -3.94 1.30
C ARG A 45 -8.65 -2.70 1.35
N GLY A 46 -8.47 -2.10 2.52
CA GLY A 46 -7.62 -0.93 2.71
C GLY A 46 -6.17 -1.21 2.29
N ALA A 47 -5.60 -2.31 2.77
CA ALA A 47 -4.24 -2.71 2.43
C ALA A 47 -4.06 -2.98 0.92
N LYS A 48 -5.04 -3.62 0.25
CA LYS A 48 -5.00 -3.80 -1.21
C LYS A 48 -5.02 -2.48 -1.96
N THR A 49 -5.86 -1.53 -1.54
CA THR A 49 -5.91 -0.20 -2.14
C THR A 49 -4.59 0.54 -1.96
N GLU A 50 -3.97 0.46 -0.78
CA GLU A 50 -2.67 1.06 -0.51
C GLU A 50 -1.56 0.46 -1.39
N ILE A 51 -1.51 -0.86 -1.52
CA ILE A 51 -0.58 -1.54 -2.44
C ILE A 51 -0.77 -1.03 -3.87
N ALA A 52 -2.00 -1.02 -4.37
CA ALA A 52 -2.30 -0.63 -5.75
C ALA A 52 -1.86 0.82 -6.04
N ARG A 53 -2.13 1.74 -5.11
CA ARG A 53 -1.75 3.15 -5.23
C ARG A 53 -0.23 3.34 -5.19
N THR A 54 0.44 2.67 -4.25
CA THR A 54 1.89 2.76 -4.08
C THR A 54 2.65 2.18 -5.28
N LEU A 55 2.21 1.04 -5.80
CA LEU A 55 2.79 0.43 -7.00
C LEU A 55 2.50 1.26 -8.27
N THR A 56 1.34 1.91 -8.35
CA THR A 56 1.02 2.85 -9.43
C THR A 56 2.03 4.00 -9.46
N GLU A 57 2.31 4.60 -8.31
CA GLU A 57 3.30 5.69 -8.20
C GLU A 57 4.71 5.22 -8.58
N LEU A 58 5.19 4.11 -8.01
CA LEU A 58 6.49 3.55 -8.38
C LEU A 58 6.59 3.25 -9.89
N SER A 59 5.52 2.73 -10.47
CA SER A 59 5.46 2.46 -11.91
C SER A 59 5.46 3.75 -12.74
N ALA A 60 4.82 4.82 -12.27
CA ALA A 60 4.81 6.11 -12.93
C ALA A 60 6.21 6.75 -12.92
N ARG A 61 6.92 6.72 -11.78
CA ARG A 61 8.31 7.20 -11.67
C ARG A 61 9.26 6.47 -12.61
N ARG A 62 9.15 5.14 -12.68
CA ARG A 62 9.95 4.33 -13.61
C ARG A 62 9.72 4.68 -15.09
N ARG A 63 8.49 5.08 -15.46
CA ARG A 63 8.17 5.49 -16.84
C ARG A 63 8.64 6.89 -17.15
N ASN A 64 8.62 7.78 -16.15
CA ASN A 64 9.01 9.18 -16.29
C ASN A 64 10.16 9.50 -15.33
N PRO A 65 11.43 9.20 -15.70
CA PRO A 65 12.58 9.44 -14.84
C PRO A 65 12.85 10.93 -14.54
N GLN A 66 12.14 11.85 -15.20
CA GLN A 66 12.17 13.29 -14.91
C GLN A 66 11.21 13.71 -13.77
N THR A 67 10.33 12.81 -13.33
CA THR A 67 9.44 13.05 -12.18
C THR A 67 10.06 12.46 -10.91
N LYS A 68 10.93 13.27 -10.28
CA LYS A 68 11.68 13.06 -9.03
C LYS A 68 12.90 12.15 -9.09
#